data_AF-A0A959NEP9-F1
#
_entry.id   AF-A0A959NEP9-F1
#
_cell.length_a   1.000
_cell.length_b   1.000
_cell.length_c   1.000
_cell.angle_alpha   90.00
_cell.angle_beta   90.00
_cell.angle_gamma   90.00
#
_symmetry.space_group_name_H-M   'P 1'
#
loop_
_entity.id
_entity.type
_entity.pdbx_description
1 polymer ?
#
loop_
_entity_poly.entity_id
_entity_poly.type
_entity_poly.pdbx_seq_one_letter_code
_entity_poly.pdbx_strand_id
1 'polypeptide(L)' 'MKYYFSSSNGKGHGIHSPFVFEFITNILNDKVKKKEYAIVASLRRQLQQDHSVITVDDFGAGSGITKTNQRSIASIA' A
#
# COMPACT_ATOMS: atom_id res chain seq x y z
N MET A 1 3.02 23.12 -15.16
CA MET A 1 3.25 22.21 -14.01
C MET A 1 2.15 22.36 -12.94
N LYS A 2 0.86 22.13 -13.27
CA LYS A 2 -0.24 22.29 -12.30
C LYS A 2 -1.24 21.11 -12.28
N TYR A 3 -1.06 20.15 -13.21
CA TYR A 3 -1.93 18.98 -13.36
C TYR A 3 -1.47 17.73 -12.60
N TYR A 4 -0.22 17.67 -12.13
CA TYR A 4 0.29 16.49 -11.42
C TYR A 4 -0.17 16.42 -9.95
N PHE A 5 -0.58 17.53 -9.36
CA PHE A 5 -0.89 17.61 -7.92
C PHE A 5 -2.38 17.82 -7.60
N SER A 6 -3.21 18.10 -8.60
CA SER A 6 -4.66 18.18 -8.42
C SER A 6 -5.38 17.54 -9.61
N SER A 7 -5.80 16.29 -9.46
CA SER A 7 -6.72 15.66 -10.40
C SER A 7 -8.05 16.40 -10.37
N SER A 8 -8.56 16.81 -11.54
CA SER A 8 -9.87 17.47 -11.71
C SER A 8 -11.04 16.66 -11.12
N ASN A 9 -10.81 15.38 -10.82
CA ASN A 9 -11.81 14.40 -10.43
C ASN A 9 -11.69 13.99 -8.95
N GLY A 10 -11.06 14.80 -8.08
CA GLY A 10 -10.96 14.50 -6.65
C GLY A 10 -12.31 14.29 -5.96
N LYS A 11 -13.42 14.75 -6.57
CA LYS A 11 -14.81 14.50 -6.14
C LYS A 11 -15.49 13.36 -6.90
N GLY A 12 -14.74 12.54 -7.63
CA GLY A 12 -15.26 11.40 -8.39
C GLY A 12 -15.90 11.71 -9.75
N HIS A 13 -16.01 12.99 -10.15
CA HIS A 13 -16.68 13.37 -11.39
C HIS A 13 -15.88 12.87 -12.61
N GLY A 14 -16.52 12.17 -13.55
CA GLY A 14 -15.87 11.64 -14.76
C GLY A 14 -15.10 10.32 -14.58
N ILE A 15 -15.20 9.64 -13.43
CA ILE A 15 -14.64 8.29 -13.22
C ILE A 15 -15.72 7.25 -13.50
N HIS A 16 -15.48 6.41 -14.51
CA HIS A 16 -16.45 5.39 -14.94
C HIS A 16 -16.24 4.02 -14.28
N SER A 17 -15.11 3.80 -13.59
CA SER A 17 -14.89 2.58 -12.81
C SER A 17 -15.49 2.76 -11.41
N PRO A 18 -16.51 1.96 -11.02
CA PRO A 18 -17.08 2.04 -9.69
C PRO A 18 -16.05 1.80 -8.59
N PHE A 19 -15.11 0.86 -8.80
CA PHE A 19 -14.02 0.58 -7.88
C PHE A 19 -13.12 1.79 -7.63
N VAL A 20 -12.69 2.47 -8.70
CA VAL A 20 -11.81 3.65 -8.58
C VAL A 20 -12.54 4.82 -7.95
N PHE A 21 -13.82 5.00 -8.30
CA PHE A 21 -14.67 6.03 -7.68
C PHE A 21 -14.76 5.80 -6.17
N GLU A 22 -15.11 4.59 -5.75
CA GLU A 22 -15.25 4.23 -4.33
C GLU A 22 -13.94 4.40 -3.56
N PHE A 23 -12.81 3.98 -4.14
CA PHE A 23 -11.50 4.20 -3.55
C PHE A 23 -11.21 5.69 -3.32
N ILE A 24 -11.52 6.55 -4.30
CA ILE A 24 -11.31 7.99 -4.16
C ILE A 24 -12.22 8.58 -3.07
N THR A 25 -13.51 8.26 -3.09
CA THR A 25 -14.48 8.86 -2.17
C THR A 25 -14.28 8.40 -0.73
N ASN A 26 -13.98 7.12 -0.53
CA ASN A 26 -14.03 6.50 0.79
C ASN A 26 -12.65 6.35 1.42
N ILE A 27 -11.58 6.32 0.63
CA ILE A 27 -10.22 6.08 1.13
C ILE A 27 -9.36 7.33 0.94
N LEU A 28 -9.21 7.84 -0.29
CA LEU A 28 -8.31 8.99 -0.55
C LEU A 28 -8.83 10.30 0.05
N ASN A 29 -10.15 10.51 0.03
CA ASN A 29 -10.77 11.71 0.60
C ASN A 29 -11.05 11.61 2.10
N ASP A 30 -10.89 10.42 2.71
CA ASP A 30 -11.06 10.24 4.15
C ASP A 30 -9.91 10.94 4.91
N LYS A 31 -10.26 11.92 5.75
CA LYS A 31 -9.30 12.69 6.57
C LYS A 31 -9.27 12.22 8.02
N VAL A 32 -10.04 11.20 8.37
CA VAL A 32 -10.12 10.69 9.73
C VAL A 32 -8.83 9.96 10.07
N LYS A 33 -8.09 10.48 11.05
CA LYS A 33 -6.93 9.79 11.61
C LYS A 33 -7.41 8.70 12.55
N LYS A 34 -7.26 7.45 12.12
CA LYS A 34 -7.55 6.25 12.92
C LYS A 34 -6.34 5.91 13.79
N LYS A 35 -6.57 5.53 15.06
CA LYS A 35 -5.51 5.20 16.02
C LYS A 35 -4.72 3.96 15.57
N GLU A 36 -5.42 3.06 14.90
CA GLU A 36 -4.95 1.83 14.27
C GLU A 36 -3.79 2.10 13.30
N TYR A 37 -3.78 3.24 12.61
CA TYR A 37 -2.69 3.60 11.71
C TYR A 37 -1.37 3.78 12.45
N ALA A 38 -1.39 4.32 13.68
CA ALA A 38 -0.18 4.47 14.48
C ALA A 38 0.36 3.10 14.93
N ILE A 39 -0.54 2.17 15.28
CA ILE A 39 -0.18 0.80 15.67
C ILE A 39 0.48 0.07 14.50
N VAL A 40 -0.17 0.09 13.32
CA VAL A 40 0.38 -0.54 12.10
C VAL A 40 1.71 0.10 11.70
N ALA A 41 1.82 1.43 11.76
CA ALA A 41 3.08 2.11 11.45
C ALA A 41 4.21 1.76 12.42
N SER A 42 3.91 1.60 13.72
CA SER A 42 4.88 1.16 14.72
C SER A 42 5.35 -0.26 14.45
N LEU A 43 4.41 -1.17 14.19
CA LEU A 43 4.73 -2.57 13.86
C LEU A 43 5.59 -2.65 12.60
N ARG A 44 5.25 -1.90 11.55
CA ARG A 44 6.04 -1.84 10.32
C ARG A 44 7.48 -1.39 10.58
N ARG A 45 7.69 -0.37 11.42
CA ARG A 45 9.04 0.08 11.80
C ARG A 45 9.84 -1.01 12.51
N GLN A 46 9.20 -1.80 13.37
CA GLN A 46 9.84 -2.92 14.06
C GLN A 46 10.24 -4.00 13.06
N LEU A 47 9.33 -4.40 12.16
CA LEU A 47 9.59 -5.41 11.14
C LEU A 47 10.67 -4.98 10.13
N GLN A 48 10.77 -3.69 9.83
CA GLN A 48 11.83 -3.13 8.97
C GLN A 48 13.24 -3.21 9.56
N GLN A 49 13.35 -3.36 10.89
CA GLN A 49 14.63 -3.55 11.57
C GLN A 49 14.98 -5.03 11.72
N ASP A 50 14.05 -5.94 11.39
CA ASP A 50 14.27 -7.38 11.47
C ASP A 50 14.86 -7.92 10.16
N HIS A 51 16.15 -8.25 10.19
CA HIS A 51 16.87 -8.80 9.04
C HIS A 51 16.87 -10.34 8.99
N SER A 52 16.09 -10.99 9.85
CA SER A 52 15.94 -12.45 9.84
C SER A 52 15.37 -12.92 8.50
N VAL A 53 15.94 -13.99 7.96
CA VAL A 53 15.53 -14.56 6.67
C VAL A 53 14.51 -15.66 6.92
N ILE A 54 13.36 -15.56 6.26
CA ILE A 54 12.29 -16.56 6.31
C ILE A 54 12.02 -17.11 4.90
N THR A 55 11.54 -18.35 4.86
CA THR A 55 10.98 -18.93 3.64
C THR A 55 9.55 -18.41 3.48
N VAL A 56 9.25 -17.85 2.32
CA VAL A 56 7.95 -17.25 1.97
C VAL A 56 7.36 -18.01 0.79
N ASP A 57 6.13 -18.48 0.97
CA ASP A 57 5.32 -19.05 -0.10
C ASP A 57 4.49 -17.92 -0.74
N ASP A 58 4.94 -17.42 -1.88
CA ASP A 58 4.27 -16.39 -2.67
C ASP A 58 3.37 -17.03 -3.73
N PHE A 59 2.05 -16.98 -3.52
CA PHE A 59 1.03 -17.50 -4.45
C PHE A 59 0.61 -16.49 -5.53
N GLY A 60 1.30 -15.36 -5.67
CA GLY A 60 0.92 -14.25 -6.54
C GLY A 60 1.21 -14.42 -8.04
N ALA A 61 0.78 -13.41 -8.82
CA ALA A 61 0.89 -13.33 -10.29
C ALA A 61 2.31 -13.03 -10.83
N GLY A 62 3.35 -13.38 -10.08
CA GLY A 62 4.75 -13.32 -10.49
C GLY A 62 5.45 -11.99 -10.23
N SER A 63 6.23 -11.91 -9.14
CA SER A 63 7.37 -10.98 -9.08
C SER A 63 8.61 -11.72 -9.60
N GLY A 64 9.01 -11.45 -10.85
CA GLY A 64 10.23 -12.01 -11.46
C GLY A 64 11.55 -11.51 -10.85
N ILE A 65 11.49 -10.84 -9.69
CA ILE A 65 12.60 -10.08 -9.09
C ILE A 65 13.45 -10.97 -8.18
N THR A 66 12.96 -12.14 -7.75
CA THR A 66 13.72 -12.99 -6.82
C THR A 66 13.52 -14.46 -7.15
N LYS A 67 14.60 -15.15 -7.51
CA LYS A 67 14.61 -16.58 -7.88
C LYS A 67 14.51 -17.53 -6.68
N THR A 68 14.42 -16.99 -5.47
CA THR A 68 14.50 -17.74 -4.21
C THR A 68 13.29 -17.40 -3.35
N ASN A 69 12.75 -18.41 -2.69
CA ASN A 69 11.65 -18.26 -1.73
C ASN A 69 12.14 -17.73 -0.36
N GLN A 70 13.41 -17.36 -0.23
CA GLN A 70 13.96 -16.77 0.98
C GLN A 70 13.94 -15.24 0.88
N ARG A 71 13.35 -14.60 1.89
CA ARG A 71 13.29 -13.14 2.01
C ARG A 71 13.54 -12.71 3.45
N SER A 72 14.19 -11.58 3.65
CA SER A 72 14.29 -11.00 5.00
C SER A 72 12.95 -10.37 5.39
N ILE A 73 12.62 -10.41 6.67
CA ILE A 73 11.40 -9.78 7.20
C ILE A 73 11.35 -8.30 6.80
N ALA A 74 12.47 -7.58 6.93
CA ALA A 74 12.60 -6.19 6.51
C ALA A 74 12.34 -5.94 5.01
N SER A 75 12.63 -6.92 4.13
CA SER A 75 12.38 -6.77 2.68
C SER A 75 10.90 -6.91 2.30
N ILE A 76 10.08 -7.47 3.21
CA ILE A 76 8.64 -7.68 3.04
C ILE A 76 7.83 -6.58 3.75
N ALA A 77 8.43 -5.94 4.77
CA ALA A 77 7.79 -5.02 5.70
C ALA A 77 7.60 -3.58 5.19
#